data_AF-A0A9D8BNV5-F1
#
_entry.id   AF-A0A9D8BNV5-F1
#
_cell.length_a   1.000
_cell.length_b   1.000
_cell.length_c   1.000
_cell.angle_alpha   90.00
_cell.angle_beta   90.00
_cell.angle_gamma   90.00
#
_symmetry.space_group_name_H-M   'P 1'
#
loop_
_entity.id
_entity.type
_entity.pdbx_description
1 polymer ?
#
loop_
_entity_poly.entity_id
_entity_poly.type
_entity_poly.pdbx_seq_one_letter_code
_entity_poly.pdbx_strand_id
1 'polypeptide(L)'
;MRRIFHEARKVFLSIFFAGMLHFAWVAIFIMSAGKVGALVKGLLWIIAPVVTAAGFTVGLVVGERLLGLTKGPFLRVFLWPLIGCAVGAAAVFWFGPMFIGFGMFLVGTASVVLRSYVRMRR
;
A
#
# COMPACT_ATOMS: atom_id res chain seq x y z
N MET A 1 -2.64 15.11 22.01
CA MET A 1 -3.25 13.75 22.01
C MET A 1 -4.27 13.50 20.91
N ARG A 2 -5.36 14.29 20.75
CA ARG A 2 -6.40 14.02 19.72
C ARG A 2 -5.85 13.86 18.29
N ARG A 3 -4.90 14.70 17.86
CA ARG A 3 -4.26 14.59 16.52
C ARG A 3 -3.56 13.24 16.29
N ILE A 4 -2.82 12.75 17.29
CA ILE A 4 -2.10 11.46 17.19
C ILE A 4 -3.09 10.31 17.01
N PHE A 5 -4.20 10.34 17.75
CA PHE A 5 -5.25 9.32 17.63
C PHE A 5 -5.94 9.34 16.24
N HIS A 6 -6.16 10.53 15.68
CA HIS A 6 -6.66 10.69 14.32
C HIS A 6 -5.71 10.12 13.26
N GLU A 7 -4.41 10.40 13.37
CA GLU A 7 -3.41 9.83 12.45
C GLU A 7 -3.34 8.31 12.57
N ALA A 8 -3.30 7.77 13.78
CA ALA A 8 -3.28 6.34 14.03
C ALA A 8 -4.48 5.62 13.40
N ARG A 9 -5.69 6.18 13.51
CA ARG A 9 -6.89 5.62 12.85
C ARG A 9 -6.77 5.59 11.33
N LYS A 10 -6.18 6.62 10.72
CA LYS A 10 -5.97 6.65 9.26
C LYS A 10 -4.96 5.61 8.81
N VAL A 11 -3.84 5.48 9.54
CA VAL A 11 -2.84 4.45 9.26
C VAL A 11 -3.44 3.07 9.39
N PHE A 12 -4.24 2.82 10.44
CA PHE A 12 -4.93 1.55 10.62
C PHE A 12 -5.89 1.23 9.46
N LEU A 13 -6.75 2.18 9.06
CA LEU A 13 -7.61 2.01 7.90
C LEU A 13 -6.81 1.77 6.61
N SER A 14 -5.71 2.49 6.43
CA SER A 14 -4.78 2.33 5.30
C SER A 14 -4.22 0.90 5.22
N ILE A 15 -3.72 0.36 6.34
CA ILE A 15 -3.22 -1.02 6.42
C ILE A 15 -4.34 -2.02 6.13
N PHE A 16 -5.54 -1.81 6.68
CA PHE A 16 -6.68 -2.69 6.46
C PHE A 16 -7.08 -2.77 4.97
N PHE A 17 -7.25 -1.63 4.30
CA PHE A 17 -7.59 -1.58 2.87
C PHE A 17 -6.46 -2.12 1.98
N ALA A 18 -5.20 -1.83 2.31
CA ALA A 18 -4.05 -2.44 1.65
C ALA A 18 -4.08 -3.96 1.79
N GLY A 19 -4.34 -4.47 3.00
CA GLY A 19 -4.52 -5.88 3.33
C GLY A 19 -5.52 -6.56 2.42
N MET A 20 -6.74 -6.00 2.37
CA MET A 20 -7.83 -6.52 1.55
C MET A 20 -7.49 -6.56 0.06
N LEU A 21 -6.98 -5.45 -0.48
CA LEU A 21 -6.64 -5.35 -1.91
C LEU A 21 -5.47 -6.25 -2.30
N HIS A 22 -4.45 -6.34 -1.44
CA HIS A 22 -3.33 -7.25 -1.66
C HIS A 22 -3.77 -8.72 -1.60
N PHE A 23 -4.60 -9.09 -0.62
CA PHE A 23 -5.10 -10.45 -0.50
C PHE A 23 -5.97 -10.83 -1.70
N ALA A 24 -6.88 -9.94 -2.13
CA ALA A 24 -7.68 -10.12 -3.33
C ALA A 24 -6.79 -10.27 -4.57
N TRP A 25 -5.75 -9.45 -4.69
CA TRP A 25 -4.76 -9.54 -5.77
C TRP A 25 -4.04 -10.89 -5.79
N VAL A 26 -3.54 -11.35 -4.63
CA VAL A 26 -2.85 -12.64 -4.50
C VAL A 26 -3.78 -13.79 -4.83
N ALA A 27 -5.04 -13.76 -4.39
CA ALA A 27 -6.03 -14.77 -4.74
C ALA A 27 -6.25 -14.85 -6.26
N ILE A 28 -6.45 -13.70 -6.92
CA ILE A 28 -6.57 -13.62 -8.38
C ILE A 28 -5.31 -14.15 -9.05
N PHE A 29 -4.13 -13.73 -8.59
CA PHE A 29 -2.84 -14.17 -9.12
C PHE A 29 -2.68 -15.69 -9.06
N ILE A 30 -2.96 -16.31 -7.91
CA ILE A 30 -2.85 -17.77 -7.73
C ILE A 30 -3.83 -18.50 -8.65
N MET A 31 -5.08 -18.04 -8.74
CA MET A 31 -6.09 -18.64 -9.62
C MET A 31 -5.73 -18.53 -11.12
N SER A 32 -5.01 -17.48 -11.49
CA SER A 32 -4.58 -17.24 -12.88
C SER A 32 -3.20 -17.82 -13.21
N ALA A 33 -2.32 -18.06 -12.22
CA ALA A 33 -0.93 -18.44 -12.44
C ALA A 33 -0.74 -19.77 -13.21
N GLY A 34 -1.68 -20.71 -13.11
CA GLY A 34 -1.64 -21.95 -13.90
C GLY A 34 -2.10 -21.79 -15.36
N LYS A 35 -2.80 -20.70 -15.69
CA LYS A 35 -3.51 -20.51 -16.96
C LYS A 35 -2.89 -19.48 -17.89
N VAL A 36 -1.94 -18.68 -17.39
CA VAL A 36 -1.36 -17.55 -18.13
C VAL A 36 0.12 -17.77 -18.45
N GLY A 37 0.56 -17.23 -19.58
CA GLY A 37 1.96 -17.29 -20.02
C GLY A 37 2.92 -16.49 -19.14
N ALA A 38 4.23 -16.73 -19.29
CA ALA A 38 5.28 -16.11 -18.48
C ALA A 38 5.26 -14.56 -18.52
N LEU A 39 4.96 -13.98 -19.69
CA LEU A 39 4.84 -12.52 -19.85
C LEU A 39 3.75 -11.93 -18.96
N VAL A 40 2.55 -12.55 -18.96
CA VAL A 40 1.42 -12.11 -18.14
C VAL A 40 1.76 -12.25 -16.66
N LYS A 41 2.43 -13.33 -16.24
CA LYS A 41 2.90 -13.48 -14.85
C LYS A 41 3.83 -12.32 -14.44
N GLY A 42 4.78 -11.95 -15.30
CA GLY A 42 5.68 -10.83 -15.04
C GLY A 42 4.95 -9.50 -14.87
N LEU A 43 3.96 -9.22 -15.73
CA LEU A 43 3.12 -8.03 -15.60
C LEU A 43 2.32 -8.04 -14.30
N LEU A 44 1.76 -9.18 -13.91
CA LEU A 44 1.03 -9.29 -12.64
C LEU A 44 1.95 -9.03 -11.43
N TRP A 45 3.20 -9.45 -11.48
CA TRP A 45 4.18 -9.12 -10.43
C TRP A 45 4.43 -7.61 -10.31
N ILE A 46 4.52 -6.89 -11.43
CA ILE A 46 4.70 -5.43 -11.45
C ILE A 46 3.44 -4.70 -10.95
N ILE A 47 2.25 -5.26 -11.20
CA ILE A 47 0.97 -4.68 -10.77
C ILE A 47 0.77 -4.81 -9.24
N ALA A 48 1.36 -5.81 -8.59
CA ALA A 48 1.22 -6.05 -7.15
C ALA A 48 1.51 -4.80 -6.26
N PRO A 49 2.65 -4.10 -6.40
CA PRO A 49 2.91 -2.88 -5.63
C PRO A 49 1.92 -1.76 -5.95
N VAL A 50 1.44 -1.65 -7.19
CA VAL A 50 0.45 -0.64 -7.61
C VAL A 50 -0.88 -0.87 -6.90
N VAL A 51 -1.38 -2.11 -6.91
CA VAL A 51 -2.65 -2.48 -6.24
C VAL A 51 -2.54 -2.32 -4.73
N THR A 52 -1.42 -2.73 -4.14
CA THR A 52 -1.19 -2.60 -2.70
C THR A 52 -1.12 -1.13 -2.27
N ALA A 53 -0.38 -0.30 -3.02
CA ALA A 53 -0.31 1.14 -2.79
C ALA A 53 -1.67 1.84 -3.00
N ALA A 54 -2.48 1.37 -3.94
CA ALA A 54 -3.83 1.86 -4.12
C ALA A 54 -4.68 1.58 -2.88
N GLY A 55 -4.57 0.40 -2.27
CA GLY A 55 -5.26 0.09 -1.02
C GLY A 55 -4.83 0.96 0.16
N PHE A 56 -3.53 1.19 0.32
CA PHE A 56 -3.03 2.15 1.33
C PHE A 56 -3.63 3.54 1.09
N THR A 57 -3.65 3.99 -0.15
CA THR A 57 -4.16 5.31 -0.53
C THR A 57 -5.66 5.44 -0.29
N VAL A 58 -6.43 4.41 -0.65
CA VAL A 58 -7.89 4.37 -0.40
C VAL A 58 -8.16 4.48 1.09
N GLY A 59 -7.50 3.69 1.93
CA GLY A 59 -7.72 3.77 3.39
C GLY A 59 -7.29 5.11 3.99
N LEU A 60 -6.24 5.75 3.46
CA LEU A 60 -5.87 7.12 3.84
C LEU A 60 -6.94 8.14 3.44
N VAL A 61 -7.43 8.09 2.20
CA VAL A 61 -8.43 9.04 1.70
C VAL A 61 -9.76 8.86 2.42
N VAL A 62 -10.19 7.62 2.67
CA VAL A 62 -11.37 7.30 3.47
C VAL A 62 -11.19 7.83 4.89
N GLY A 63 -10.04 7.58 5.51
CA GLY A 63 -9.73 8.11 6.84
C GLY A 63 -9.70 9.64 6.90
N GLU A 64 -9.14 10.31 5.89
CA GLU A 64 -9.15 11.77 5.78
C GLU A 64 -10.58 12.32 5.62
N ARG A 65 -11.45 11.64 4.85
CA ARG A 65 -12.87 12.01 4.69
C ARG A 65 -13.68 11.82 5.98
N LEU A 66 -13.53 10.68 6.65
CA LEU A 66 -14.25 10.38 7.90
C LEU A 66 -13.88 11.33 9.04
N LEU A 67 -12.67 11.92 8.99
CA LEU A 67 -12.17 12.83 10.00
C LEU A 67 -12.31 14.31 9.61
N GLY A 68 -12.93 14.62 8.46
CA GLY A 68 -13.13 16.00 8.00
C GLY A 68 -11.82 16.75 7.70
N LEU A 69 -10.74 16.04 7.40
CA LEU A 69 -9.42 16.65 7.15
C LEU A 69 -9.29 17.15 5.70
N THR A 70 -8.36 18.07 5.47
CA THR A 70 -8.10 18.66 4.14
C THR A 70 -7.75 17.59 3.10
N LYS A 71 -8.41 17.65 1.94
CA LYS A 71 -8.24 16.68 0.85
C LYS A 71 -7.00 17.05 0.04
N GLY A 72 -5.98 16.20 0.07
CA GLY A 72 -4.89 16.27 -0.90
C GLY A 72 -5.29 15.58 -2.22
N PRO A 73 -4.66 15.91 -3.36
CA PRO A 73 -4.88 15.17 -4.59
C PRO A 73 -4.47 13.70 -4.42
N PHE A 74 -5.29 12.78 -4.93
CA PHE A 74 -5.11 11.32 -4.78
C PHE A 74 -3.70 10.88 -5.20
N LEU A 75 -3.22 11.36 -6.35
CA LEU A 75 -1.88 11.05 -6.87
C LEU A 75 -0.76 11.37 -5.87
N ARG A 76 -0.86 12.50 -5.17
CA ARG A 76 0.15 12.90 -4.18
C ARG A 76 0.12 12.01 -2.93
N VAL A 77 -1.06 11.51 -2.57
CA VAL A 77 -1.21 10.53 -1.47
C VAL A 77 -0.67 9.18 -1.90
N PHE A 78 -0.88 8.80 -3.16
CA PHE A 78 -0.51 7.51 -3.76
C PHE A 78 1.00 7.32 -3.98
N LEU A 79 1.73 8.37 -4.34
CA LEU A 79 3.18 8.27 -4.57
C LEU A 79 3.97 7.78 -3.35
N TRP A 80 3.57 8.18 -2.14
CA TRP A 80 4.22 7.75 -0.89
C TRP A 80 4.17 6.22 -0.66
N PRO A 81 2.99 5.59 -0.57
CA PRO A 81 2.90 4.14 -0.44
C PRO A 81 3.39 3.42 -1.68
N LEU A 82 3.28 3.98 -2.89
CA LEU A 82 3.82 3.36 -4.10
C LEU A 82 5.34 3.20 -4.03
N ILE A 83 6.06 4.28 -3.70
CA ILE A 83 7.52 4.24 -3.53
C ILE A 83 7.86 3.24 -2.41
N GLY A 84 7.13 3.28 -1.30
CA GLY A 84 7.34 2.33 -0.19
C GLY A 84 7.15 0.87 -0.63
N CYS A 85 6.07 0.56 -1.35
CA CYS A 85 5.81 -0.79 -1.85
C CYS A 85 6.87 -1.21 -2.87
N ALA A 86 7.25 -0.35 -3.82
CA ALA A 86 8.25 -0.66 -4.83
C ALA A 86 9.63 -0.94 -4.19
N VAL A 87 10.07 -0.10 -3.26
CA VAL A 87 11.32 -0.29 -2.52
C VAL A 87 11.26 -1.56 -1.68
N GLY A 88 10.15 -1.78 -0.97
CA GLY A 88 9.94 -2.98 -0.16
C GLY A 88 9.97 -4.27 -0.97
N ALA A 89 9.36 -4.27 -2.17
CA ALA A 89 9.41 -5.40 -3.09
C ALA A 89 10.83 -5.64 -3.63
N ALA A 90 11.51 -4.58 -4.07
CA ALA A 90 12.86 -4.66 -4.62
C ALA A 90 13.87 -5.17 -3.60
N ALA A 91 13.79 -4.69 -2.35
CA ALA A 91 14.71 -5.06 -1.27
C ALA A 91 14.67 -6.55 -0.93
N VAL A 92 13.51 -7.19 -1.08
CA VAL A 92 13.30 -8.59 -0.71
C VAL A 92 13.17 -9.54 -1.89
N PHE A 93 13.27 -9.03 -3.13
CA PHE A 93 13.06 -9.81 -4.35
C PHE A 93 13.98 -11.05 -4.43
N TRP A 94 15.21 -10.94 -3.93
CA TRP A 94 16.19 -12.04 -3.90
C TRP A 94 15.89 -13.13 -2.87
N PHE A 95 15.06 -12.85 -1.85
CA PHE A 95 14.72 -13.82 -0.80
C PHE A 95 13.51 -14.68 -1.17
N GLY A 96 12.81 -14.33 -2.24
CA GLY A 96 11.72 -15.12 -2.80
C GLY A 96 10.35 -14.42 -2.74
N PRO A 97 9.37 -14.95 -3.50
CA PRO A 97 8.07 -14.31 -3.73
C PRO A 97 7.24 -14.11 -2.47
N MET A 98 7.41 -14.97 -1.47
CA MET A 98 6.67 -14.89 -0.21
C MET A 98 7.05 -13.63 0.60
N PHE A 99 8.33 -13.23 0.55
CA PHE A 99 8.83 -12.05 1.27
C PHE A 99 8.41 -10.73 0.61
N ILE A 100 8.10 -10.74 -0.69
CA ILE A 100 7.72 -9.54 -1.44
C ILE A 100 6.46 -8.90 -0.83
N GLY A 101 5.45 -9.70 -0.47
CA GLY A 101 4.27 -9.20 0.25
C GLY A 101 4.64 -8.50 1.57
N PHE A 102 5.45 -9.15 2.41
CA PHE A 102 5.89 -8.58 3.69
C PHE A 102 6.71 -7.30 3.51
N GLY A 103 7.65 -7.28 2.56
CA GLY A 103 8.45 -6.09 2.24
C GLY A 103 7.57 -4.92 1.79
N MET A 104 6.61 -5.18 0.89
CA MET A 104 5.65 -4.18 0.44
C MET A 104 4.82 -3.62 1.60
N PHE A 105 4.32 -4.46 2.50
CA PHE A 105 3.53 -4.02 3.64
C PHE A 105 4.33 -3.22 4.66
N LEU A 106 5.52 -3.69 5.03
CA LEU A 106 6.36 -3.04 6.03
C LEU A 106 6.81 -1.67 5.54
N VAL A 107 7.40 -1.60 4.35
CA VAL A 107 7.93 -0.35 3.81
C VAL A 107 6.79 0.57 3.35
N GLY A 108 5.71 0.02 2.79
CA GLY A 108 4.49 0.77 2.48
C GLY A 108 3.87 1.42 3.71
N THR A 109 3.74 0.68 4.82
CA THR A 109 3.26 1.20 6.11
C THR A 109 4.20 2.27 6.66
N ALA A 110 5.51 2.02 6.63
CA ALA A 110 6.51 3.00 7.06
C ALA A 110 6.41 4.31 6.26
N SER A 111 6.24 4.23 4.93
CA SER A 111 6.00 5.40 4.08
C SER A 111 4.73 6.16 4.44
N VAL A 112 3.63 5.45 4.75
CA VAL A 112 2.39 6.07 5.19
C VAL A 112 2.54 6.78 6.54
N VAL A 113 3.22 6.16 7.50
CA VAL A 113 3.52 6.77 8.81
C VAL A 113 4.41 8.00 8.63
N LEU A 114 5.45 7.91 7.80
CA LEU A 114 6.36 9.02 7.52
C LEU A 114 5.63 10.19 6.86
N ARG A 115 4.73 9.93 5.91
CA ARG A 115 3.85 10.95 5.33
C ARG A 115 3.01 11.64 6.40
N SER A 116 2.38 10.87 7.28
CA SER A 116 1.59 11.42 8.40
C SER A 116 2.44 12.27 9.33
N TYR A 117 3.67 11.84 9.64
CA TYR A 117 4.62 12.62 10.44
C TYR A 117 5.01 13.94 9.79
N VAL A 118 5.38 13.91 8.50
CA VAL A 118 5.75 15.12 7.74
C VAL A 118 4.58 16.11 7.67
N ARG A 119 3.35 15.60 7.54
CA ARG A 119 2.14 16.45 7.52
C ARG A 119 1.81 17.06 8.88
N MET A 120 2.12 16.39 9.98
CA MET A 120 1.93 16.95 11.33
C MET A 120 2.91 18.08 11.66
N ARG A 121 4.10 18.09 11.03
CA ARG A 121 5.12 19.13 11.22
C ARG A 121 4.88 20.41 10.41
N ARG A 122 4.00 20.39 9.42
CA ARG A 122 3.60 21.56 8.62
C ARG A 122 2.32 22.17 9.19
#